data_AF-A0A403QQM7-F1
#
_entry.id   AF-A0A403QQM7-F1
#
_cell.length_a   1.000
_cell.length_b   1.000
_cell.length_c   1.000
_cell.angle_alpha   90.00
_cell.angle_beta   90.00
_cell.angle_gamma   90.00
#
_symmetry.space_group_name_H-M   'P 1'
#
loop_
_entity.id
_entity.type
_entity.pdbx_description
1 polymer ?
#
loop_
_entity_poly.entity_id
_entity_poly.type
_entity_poly.pdbx_seq_one_letter_code
_entity_poly.pdbx_strand_id
1 'polypeptide(L)'
;MDVRLKNYNLRLLNGHGIVWLLYLIIAWRILYISSLYKVEPEGTSTLIFEKKEWEYLWILVENTPPPEDIPSIRTSVLMLARLGGYLARKNDSPPGPKSIWSGLMRLMLSINAIEIAKNTYG
;
A
#
# COMPACT_ATOMS: atom_id res chain seq x y z
N MET A 1 -43.98 24.06 14.58
CA MET A 1 -42.67 24.12 13.89
C MET A 1 -42.21 22.69 13.65
N ASP A 2 -42.09 22.32 12.38
CA ASP A 2 -42.34 20.99 11.83
C ASP A 2 -41.28 19.91 12.19
N VAL A 3 -41.73 18.77 12.74
CA VAL A 3 -40.90 17.60 13.09
C VAL A 3 -40.24 16.98 11.85
N ARG A 4 -40.78 17.25 10.65
CA ARG A 4 -40.22 16.76 9.39
C ARG A 4 -38.83 17.30 9.08
N LEU A 5 -38.44 18.48 9.58
CA LEU A 5 -37.13 19.08 9.29
C LEU A 5 -35.95 18.43 10.05
N LYS A 6 -36.19 17.77 11.18
CA LYS A 6 -35.14 17.04 11.93
C LYS A 6 -34.70 15.74 11.24
N ASN A 7 -35.61 15.10 10.51
CA ASN A 7 -35.34 13.80 9.88
C ASN A 7 -34.55 13.90 8.56
N TYR A 8 -34.51 15.06 7.91
CA TYR A 8 -33.67 15.27 6.72
C TYR A 8 -32.20 15.54 7.07
N ASN A 9 -31.90 16.23 8.18
CA ASN A 9 -30.53 16.51 8.60
C ASN A 9 -29.77 15.25 9.07
N LEU A 10 -30.43 14.32 9.74
CA LEU A 10 -29.80 13.07 10.19
C LEU A 10 -29.45 12.11 9.04
N ARG A 11 -30.11 12.21 7.87
CA ARG A 11 -29.76 11.37 6.71
C ARG A 11 -28.54 11.87 5.94
N LEU A 12 -28.24 13.16 5.97
CA LEU A 12 -27.05 13.74 5.31
C LEU A 12 -25.77 13.58 6.16
N LEU A 13 -25.91 13.45 7.48
CA LEU A 13 -24.78 13.29 8.40
C LEU A 13 -24.25 11.86 8.52
N ASN A 14 -24.98 10.85 8.05
CA ASN A 14 -24.71 9.44 8.41
C ASN A 14 -24.04 8.59 7.31
N GLY A 15 -23.66 9.17 6.16
CA GLY A 15 -23.00 8.43 5.06
C GLY A 15 -21.48 8.65 4.97
N HIS A 16 -20.96 9.74 5.55
CA HIS A 16 -19.58 10.16 5.30
C HIS A 16 -18.57 9.60 6.30
N GLY A 17 -19.01 9.23 7.51
CA GLY A 17 -18.12 8.79 8.60
C GLY A 17 -17.23 7.61 8.21
N ILE A 18 -17.80 6.61 7.52
CA ILE A 18 -17.04 5.43 7.07
C ILE A 18 -15.97 5.82 6.06
N VAL A 19 -16.30 6.72 5.12
CA VAL A 19 -15.36 7.18 4.09
C VAL A 19 -14.19 7.94 4.72
N TRP A 20 -14.44 8.79 5.71
CA TRP A 20 -13.38 9.48 6.46
C TRP A 20 -12.48 8.49 7.21
N LEU A 21 -13.08 7.52 7.90
CA LEU A 21 -12.32 6.49 8.61
C LEU A 21 -11.44 5.68 7.66
N LEU A 22 -11.95 5.32 6.47
CA LEU A 22 -11.17 4.64 5.43
C LEU A 22 -9.98 5.49 4.98
N TYR A 23 -10.20 6.78 4.70
CA TYR A 23 -9.10 7.68 4.33
C TYR A 23 -8.06 7.84 5.45
N LEU A 24 -8.48 7.88 6.72
CA LEU A 24 -7.56 7.94 7.85
C LEU A 24 -6.71 6.68 7.97
N ILE A 25 -7.30 5.49 7.81
CA ILE A 25 -6.58 4.22 7.84
C ILE A 25 -5.54 4.16 6.71
N ILE A 26 -5.94 4.55 5.49
CA ILE A 26 -5.04 4.59 4.33
C ILE A 26 -3.92 5.61 4.55
N ALA A 27 -4.24 6.82 5.02
CA ALA A 27 -3.26 7.85 5.28
C ALA A 27 -2.27 7.42 6.35
N TRP A 28 -2.74 6.82 7.45
CA TRP A 28 -1.89 6.26 8.50
C TRP A 28 -0.96 5.18 7.94
N ARG A 29 -1.47 4.27 7.11
CA ARG A 29 -0.65 3.21 6.49
C ARG A 29 0.47 3.78 5.63
N ILE A 30 0.18 4.78 4.79
CA ILE A 30 1.19 5.45 3.95
C ILE A 30 2.21 6.16 4.84
N LEU A 31 1.77 6.85 5.89
CA LEU A 31 2.64 7.55 6.84
C LEU A 31 3.53 6.57 7.61
N TYR A 32 2.99 5.44 8.06
CA TYR A 32 3.71 4.38 8.76
C TYR A 32 4.85 3.84 7.89
N ILE A 33 4.56 3.48 6.64
CA ILE A 33 5.58 3.02 5.67
C ILE A 33 6.64 4.09 5.42
N SER A 34 6.21 5.34 5.22
CA SER A 34 7.11 6.48 5.00
C SER A 34 8.00 6.77 6.21
N SER A 35 7.48 6.54 7.42
CA SER A 35 8.19 6.73 8.68
C SER A 35 9.24 5.63 8.89
N LEU A 36 8.85 4.37 8.71
CA LEU A 36 9.78 3.23 8.83
C LEU A 36 10.94 3.32 7.85
N TYR A 37 10.67 3.75 6.61
CA TYR A 37 11.73 3.98 5.62
C TYR A 37 12.79 4.99 6.10
N LYS A 38 12.41 5.96 6.94
CA LYS A 38 13.33 6.99 7.46
C LYS A 38 14.01 6.57 8.75
N VAL A 39 13.27 5.94 9.66
CA VAL A 39 13.72 5.62 11.02
C VAL A 39 14.58 4.35 11.03
N GLU A 40 14.15 3.32 10.30
CA GLU A 40 14.80 2.01 10.32
C GLU A 40 14.84 1.40 8.90
N PRO A 41 15.63 1.99 7.98
CA PRO A 41 15.70 1.51 6.60
C PRO A 41 16.26 0.09 6.47
N GLU A 42 17.12 -0.33 7.40
CA GLU A 42 17.79 -1.64 7.37
C GLU A 42 17.01 -2.73 8.14
N GLY A 43 15.85 -2.39 8.72
CA GLY A 43 14.99 -3.37 9.38
C GLY A 43 14.34 -4.35 8.41
N THR A 44 13.77 -5.42 8.93
CA THR A 44 13.15 -6.49 8.13
C THR A 44 11.83 -6.04 7.49
N SER A 45 11.62 -6.32 6.20
CA SER A 45 10.39 -5.91 5.48
C SER A 45 9.10 -6.55 6.01
N THR A 46 9.20 -7.59 6.84
CA THR A 46 8.04 -8.25 7.50
C THR A 46 7.26 -7.32 8.41
N LEU A 47 7.87 -6.21 8.87
CA LEU A 47 7.18 -5.17 9.63
C LEU A 47 6.16 -4.38 8.80
N ILE A 48 6.30 -4.43 7.47
CA ILE A 48 5.45 -3.70 6.53
C ILE A 48 4.60 -4.68 5.72
N PHE A 49 5.20 -5.74 5.21
CA PHE A 49 4.58 -6.66 4.26
C PHE A 49 4.48 -8.07 4.82
N GLU A 50 3.38 -8.75 4.52
CA GLU A 50 3.31 -10.20 4.73
C GLU A 50 4.30 -10.91 3.80
N LYS A 51 4.70 -12.15 4.15
CA LYS A 51 5.64 -12.95 3.35
C LYS A 51 5.27 -12.99 1.87
N LYS A 52 4.02 -13.33 1.60
CA LYS A 52 3.44 -13.41 0.25
C LYS A 52 3.48 -12.06 -0.48
N GLU A 53 3.25 -10.96 0.23
CA GLU A 53 3.22 -9.62 -0.38
C GLU A 53 4.60 -9.18 -0.86
N TRP A 54 5.66 -9.39 -0.06
CA TRP A 54 7.00 -9.00 -0.47
C TRP A 54 7.57 -9.93 -1.55
N GLU A 55 7.23 -11.23 -1.53
CA GLU A 55 7.60 -12.18 -2.59
C GLU A 55 6.98 -11.78 -3.93
N TYR A 56 5.69 -11.44 -3.95
CA TYR A 56 5.06 -10.94 -5.17
C TYR A 56 5.60 -9.59 -5.60
N LEU A 57 5.87 -8.69 -4.66
CA LEU A 57 6.51 -7.42 -4.99
C LEU A 57 7.86 -7.63 -5.67
N TRP A 58 8.63 -8.63 -5.24
CA TRP A 58 9.87 -9.02 -5.88
C TRP A 58 9.66 -9.48 -7.32
N ILE A 59 8.76 -10.43 -7.52
CA ILE A 59 8.44 -10.99 -8.84
C ILE A 59 7.97 -9.88 -9.80
N LEU A 60 7.10 -8.98 -9.32
CA LEU A 60 6.52 -7.91 -10.14
C LEU A 60 7.53 -6.85 -10.58
N VAL A 61 8.58 -6.62 -9.78
CA VAL A 61 9.57 -5.56 -10.04
C VAL A 61 10.83 -6.11 -10.71
N GLU A 62 11.36 -7.23 -10.22
CA GLU A 62 12.62 -7.81 -10.69
C GLU A 62 12.43 -8.94 -11.70
N ASN A 63 11.21 -9.45 -11.88
CA ASN A 63 10.89 -10.57 -12.80
C ASN A 63 11.77 -11.82 -12.59
N THR A 64 12.21 -12.03 -11.35
CA THR A 64 13.05 -13.16 -10.93
C THR A 64 12.40 -13.86 -9.73
N PRO A 65 12.76 -15.12 -9.44
CA PRO A 65 12.30 -15.78 -8.22
C PRO A 65 12.75 -14.99 -6.98
N PRO A 66 11.89 -14.87 -5.94
CA PRO A 66 12.25 -14.16 -4.73
C PRO A 66 13.42 -14.87 -4.03
N PRO A 67 14.36 -14.11 -3.43
CA PRO A 67 15.46 -14.67 -2.65
C PRO A 67 14.95 -15.38 -1.39
N GLU A 68 15.76 -16.25 -0.81
CA GLU A 68 15.47 -16.86 0.50
C GLU A 68 15.55 -15.83 1.63
N ASP A 69 16.47 -14.87 1.50
CA ASP A 69 16.67 -13.79 2.47
C ASP A 69 15.60 -12.70 2.33
N ILE A 70 15.04 -12.29 3.47
CA ILE A 70 14.03 -11.24 3.51
C ILE A 70 14.67 -9.89 3.18
N PRO A 71 14.13 -9.12 2.21
CA PRO A 71 14.65 -7.80 1.89
C PRO A 71 14.52 -6.81 3.07
N SER A 72 15.38 -5.80 3.08
CA SER A 72 15.25 -4.68 4.03
C SER A 72 14.06 -3.79 3.70
N ILE A 73 13.56 -3.05 4.69
CA ILE A 73 12.50 -2.05 4.54
C ILE A 73 12.82 -1.08 3.40
N ARG A 74 14.07 -0.59 3.34
CA ARG A 74 14.52 0.32 2.27
C ARG A 74 14.29 -0.30 0.90
N THR A 75 14.75 -1.53 0.71
CA THR A 75 14.64 -2.24 -0.58
C THR A 75 13.18 -2.46 -0.93
N SER A 76 12.37 -3.01 -0.03
CA SER A 76 10.95 -3.25 -0.29
C SER A 76 10.16 -1.98 -0.58
N VAL A 77 10.40 -0.89 0.16
CA VAL A 77 9.70 0.38 -0.07
C VAL A 77 10.15 1.03 -1.39
N LEU A 78 11.42 0.91 -1.77
CA LEU A 78 11.89 1.36 -3.09
C LEU A 78 11.27 0.53 -4.22
N MET A 79 11.18 -0.79 -4.07
CA MET A 79 10.52 -1.66 -5.04
C MET A 79 9.03 -1.33 -5.17
N LEU A 80 8.35 -1.11 -4.04
CA LEU A 80 6.96 -0.67 -4.02
C LEU A 80 6.79 0.66 -4.75
N ALA A 81 7.66 1.63 -4.48
CA ALA A 81 7.62 2.91 -5.16
C ALA A 81 7.89 2.77 -6.66
N ARG A 82 8.85 1.93 -7.06
CA ARG A 82 9.15 1.60 -8.47
C ARG A 82 7.94 1.00 -9.17
N LEU A 83 7.26 0.07 -8.53
CA LEU A 83 5.99 -0.49 -9.01
C LEU A 83 4.94 0.63 -9.21
N GLY A 84 4.93 1.63 -8.33
CA GLY A 84 4.12 2.85 -8.41
C GLY A 84 4.59 3.91 -9.41
N GLY A 85 5.68 3.67 -10.18
CA GLY A 85 6.21 4.59 -11.19
C GLY A 85 7.32 5.53 -10.69
N TYR A 86 7.89 5.29 -9.51
CA TYR A 86 9.08 6.01 -9.05
C TYR A 86 10.34 5.50 -9.78
N LEU A 87 11.14 6.42 -10.31
CA LEU A 87 12.30 6.07 -11.15
C LEU A 87 13.50 5.54 -10.36
N ALA A 88 13.60 5.86 -9.07
CA ALA A 88 14.70 5.44 -8.18
C ALA A 88 16.10 5.77 -8.73
N ARG A 89 16.31 7.01 -9.21
CA ARG A 89 17.65 7.45 -9.63
C ARG A 89 18.54 7.71 -8.40
N LYS A 90 19.85 7.61 -8.59
CA LYS A 90 20.86 7.70 -7.50
C LYS A 90 20.74 8.93 -6.60
N ASN A 91 20.20 10.03 -7.11
CA ASN A 91 20.06 11.30 -6.38
C ASN A 91 18.59 11.76 -6.28
N ASP A 92 17.64 10.87 -6.54
CA ASP A 92 16.22 11.20 -6.34
C ASP A 92 15.93 11.28 -4.82
N SER A 93 15.06 12.22 -4.46
CA SER A 93 14.52 12.30 -3.11
C SER A 93 13.79 10.99 -2.74
N PRO A 94 13.73 10.62 -1.46
CA PRO A 94 12.97 9.47 -0.98
C PRO A 94 11.56 9.38 -1.58
N PRO A 95 11.03 8.17 -1.79
CA PRO A 95 9.73 7.99 -2.40
C PRO A 95 8.64 8.71 -1.59
N GLY A 96 7.85 9.54 -2.27
CA GLY A 96 6.78 10.31 -1.65
C GLY A 96 5.51 9.49 -1.42
N PRO A 97 4.54 10.02 -0.63
CA PRO A 97 3.27 9.36 -0.34
C PRO A 97 2.50 8.90 -1.58
N LYS A 98 2.55 9.68 -2.67
CA LYS A 98 1.89 9.34 -3.94
C LYS A 98 2.46 8.09 -4.59
N SER A 99 3.80 7.96 -4.62
CA SER A 99 4.47 6.79 -5.19
C SER A 99 4.21 5.54 -4.36
N ILE A 100 4.21 5.67 -3.03
CA ILE A 100 3.87 4.58 -2.11
C ILE A 100 2.42 4.13 -2.33
N TRP A 101 1.46 5.06 -2.34
CA TRP A 101 0.05 4.75 -2.61
C TRP A 101 -0.15 4.06 -3.95
N SER A 102 0.45 4.59 -5.03
CA SER A 102 0.32 3.98 -6.35
C SER A 102 0.94 2.58 -6.40
N GLY A 103 2.05 2.36 -5.68
CA GLY A 103 2.67 1.05 -5.55
C GLY A 103 1.78 0.06 -4.81
N LEU A 104 1.20 0.46 -3.67
CA LEU A 104 0.29 -0.37 -2.88
C LEU A 104 -0.94 -0.80 -3.69
N MET A 105 -1.57 0.13 -4.42
CA MET A 105 -2.72 -0.17 -5.25
C MET A 105 -2.40 -1.18 -6.36
N ARG A 106 -1.25 -1.01 -7.02
CA ARG A 106 -0.80 -1.93 -8.08
C ARG A 106 -0.46 -3.30 -7.51
N LEU A 107 0.25 -3.35 -6.39
CA LEU A 107 0.60 -4.60 -5.70
C LEU A 107 -0.67 -5.37 -5.33
N MET A 108 -1.62 -4.73 -4.63
CA MET A 108 -2.87 -5.37 -4.21
C MET A 108 -3.69 -5.88 -5.40
N LEU A 109 -3.78 -5.11 -6.49
CA LEU A 109 -4.46 -5.55 -7.71
C LEU A 109 -3.78 -6.78 -8.32
N SER A 110 -2.45 -6.76 -8.44
CA SER A 110 -1.67 -7.86 -8.99
C SER A 110 -1.77 -9.13 -8.16
N ILE A 111 -1.71 -9.03 -6.82
CA ILE A 111 -1.86 -10.17 -5.92
C ILE A 111 -3.23 -10.83 -6.12
N ASN A 112 -4.30 -10.03 -6.18
CA ASN A 112 -5.65 -10.56 -6.45
C ASN A 112 -5.73 -11.24 -7.82
N ALA A 113 -5.14 -10.65 -8.86
CA ALA A 113 -5.14 -11.24 -10.20
C ALA A 113 -4.39 -12.58 -10.24
N ILE A 114 -3.22 -12.66 -9.58
CA ILE A 114 -2.43 -13.90 -9.47
C ILE A 114 -3.21 -14.98 -8.71
N GLU A 115 -3.88 -14.61 -7.62
CA GLU A 115 -4.67 -15.57 -6.82
C GLU A 115 -5.86 -16.12 -7.63
N ILE A 116 -6.58 -15.24 -8.35
CA ILE A 116 -7.69 -15.65 -9.22
C ILE A 116 -7.21 -16.58 -10.33
N ALA A 117 -6.09 -16.25 -10.98
CA ALA A 117 -5.50 -17.10 -12.02
C ALA A 117 -5.09 -18.46 -11.46
N LYS A 118 -4.45 -18.49 -10.29
CA LYS A 118 -4.06 -19.73 -9.61
C LYS A 118 -5.28 -20.59 -9.26
N ASN A 119 -6.37 -19.98 -8.80
CA ASN A 119 -7.60 -20.71 -8.46
C ASN A 119 -8.39 -21.19 -9.69
N THR A 120 -8.19 -20.58 -10.86
CA THR A 120 -8.92 -20.93 -12.10
C THR A 120 -8.22 -22.05 -12.88
N TYR A 121 -6.88 -22.08 -12.86
CA TYR A 121 -6.07 -23.03 -13.62
C TYR A 121 -5.31 -24.05 -12.76
N GLY A 122 -5.36 -23.91 -11.43
CA GLY A 122 -4.71 -24.78 -10.45
C GLY A 122 -5.65 -25.79 -9.82
#